data_AF-A0A1M8AAN8-F1
#
_entry.id   AF-A0A1M8AAN8-F1
#
_cell.length_a   1.000
_cell.length_b   1.000
_cell.length_c   1.000
_cell.angle_alpha   90.00
_cell.angle_beta   90.00
_cell.angle_gamma   90.00
#
_symmetry.space_group_name_H-M   'P 1'
#
loop_
_entity.id
_entity.type
_entity.pdbx_description
1 polymer ?
#
loop_
_entity_poly.entity_id
_entity_poly.type
_entity_poly.pdbx_seq_one_letter_code
_entity_poly.pdbx_strand_id
1 'polypeptide(L)'
;MCCFIIYVLLSDTWIQREGYPDHTAWDPKHPYYDAKSDPENPRWFMVDVEFVRRLPHMVPLALLQHLASSDVTESQRKDVHYLDDKHIESLRGMALLNRSRLSVQPVDAIAYEAICLLGERGGFEQWPGKWNSPSPSISDEGAQVVKSPREQKRRRK
;
A
#
# COMPACT_ATOMS: atom_id res chain seq x y z
N MET A 1 -8.87 4.00 -11.75
CA MET A 1 -8.16 3.70 -10.49
C MET A 1 -6.71 3.41 -10.85
N CYS A 2 -5.87 4.45 -10.90
CA CYS A 2 -4.43 4.30 -11.09
C CYS A 2 -3.81 3.80 -9.78
N CYS A 3 -2.95 2.80 -9.91
CA CYS A 3 -2.52 1.86 -8.88
C CYS A 3 -1.39 2.40 -7.97
N PHE A 4 -1.44 3.67 -7.56
CA PHE A 4 -0.30 4.31 -6.88
C PHE A 4 -0.28 4.19 -5.34
N ILE A 5 -1.36 3.73 -4.69
CA ILE A 5 -1.39 3.63 -3.21
C ILE A 5 -0.44 2.55 -2.66
N ILE A 6 -0.13 1.50 -3.45
CA ILE A 6 0.50 0.30 -2.87
C ILE A 6 2.00 0.49 -2.60
N TYR A 7 2.68 1.41 -3.29
CA TYR A 7 4.15 1.51 -3.19
C TYR A 7 4.66 2.21 -1.93
N VAL A 8 3.86 3.07 -1.28
CA VAL A 8 4.32 3.83 -0.09
C VAL A 8 4.41 2.96 1.17
N LEU A 9 3.75 1.79 1.20
CA LEU A 9 3.79 0.89 2.38
C LEU A 9 4.89 -0.17 2.32
N LEU A 10 5.68 -0.21 1.24
CA LEU A 10 6.71 -1.23 1.01
C LEU A 10 8.12 -0.65 0.82
N SER A 11 8.23 0.62 0.46
CA SER A 11 9.50 1.26 0.12
C SER A 11 9.44 2.77 0.26
N ASP A 12 10.54 3.37 0.68
CA ASP A 12 10.74 4.82 0.56
C ASP A 12 10.98 5.16 -0.91
N THR A 13 10.31 6.21 -1.39
CA THR A 13 10.47 6.75 -2.74
C THR A 13 10.65 8.26 -2.69
N TRP A 14 11.46 8.81 -3.59
CA TRP A 14 11.71 10.23 -3.72
C TRP A 14 11.07 10.77 -5.01
N ILE A 15 10.60 12.02 -5.00
CA ILE A 15 10.08 12.67 -6.22
C ILE A 15 11.27 13.23 -7.02
N GLN A 16 11.54 12.64 -8.17
CA GLN A 16 12.60 13.11 -9.09
C GLN A 16 12.11 14.22 -10.01
N ARG A 17 10.84 14.15 -10.41
CA ARG A 17 10.21 15.17 -11.25
C ARG A 17 8.84 15.53 -10.70
N GLU A 18 8.65 16.83 -10.48
CA GLU A 18 7.35 17.40 -10.09
C GLU A 18 6.29 17.19 -11.19
N GLY A 19 5.03 17.48 -10.85
CA GLY A 19 3.88 17.19 -11.71
C GLY A 19 4.02 17.76 -13.12
N TYR A 20 3.97 16.89 -14.13
CA TYR A 20 3.96 17.25 -15.55
C TYR A 20 2.81 16.54 -16.28
N PRO A 21 2.37 17.04 -17.45
CA PRO A 21 1.23 16.48 -18.16
C PRO A 21 1.39 15.01 -18.52
N ASP A 22 0.37 14.20 -18.25
CA ASP A 22 0.36 12.78 -18.58
C ASP A 22 0.05 12.56 -20.07
N HIS A 23 1.09 12.38 -20.87
CA HIS A 23 0.95 12.14 -22.31
C HIS A 23 0.20 10.84 -22.63
N THR A 24 0.13 9.87 -21.71
CA THR A 24 -0.57 8.60 -21.93
C THR A 24 -2.09 8.78 -21.93
N ALA A 25 -2.58 9.89 -21.39
CA ALA A 25 -3.99 10.26 -21.45
C ALA A 25 -4.46 10.61 -22.87
N TRP A 26 -3.55 10.88 -23.82
CA TRP A 26 -3.89 11.23 -25.21
C TRP A 26 -3.73 10.07 -26.20
N ASP A 27 -3.19 8.92 -25.77
CA ASP A 27 -3.02 7.75 -26.64
C ASP A 27 -4.29 6.86 -26.60
N PRO A 28 -5.06 6.74 -27.70
CA PRO A 28 -6.29 5.94 -27.73
C PRO A 28 -6.09 4.45 -27.46
N LYS A 29 -4.85 3.94 -27.56
CA LYS A 29 -4.52 2.55 -27.27
C LYS A 29 -4.20 2.31 -25.80
N HIS A 30 -4.01 3.37 -25.01
CA HIS A 30 -3.62 3.26 -23.62
C HIS A 30 -4.84 3.03 -22.70
N PRO A 31 -4.75 2.19 -21.65
CA PRO A 31 -5.87 1.92 -20.74
C PRO A 31 -6.44 3.15 -20.00
N TYR A 32 -5.63 4.20 -19.89
CA TYR A 32 -5.99 5.45 -19.21
C TYR A 32 -6.23 6.63 -20.17
N TYR A 33 -6.51 6.34 -21.44
CA TYR A 33 -6.90 7.34 -22.43
C TYR A 33 -8.12 8.16 -22.00
N ASP A 34 -8.04 9.49 -22.17
CA ASP A 34 -9.13 10.44 -21.99
C ASP A 34 -9.26 11.34 -23.23
N ALA A 35 -10.25 11.03 -24.07
CA ALA A 35 -10.56 11.78 -25.29
C ALA A 35 -10.91 13.27 -25.05
N LYS A 36 -11.18 13.67 -23.81
CA LYS A 36 -11.52 15.05 -23.45
C LYS A 36 -10.34 15.84 -22.88
N SER A 37 -9.17 15.21 -22.72
CA SER A 37 -7.97 15.91 -22.27
C SER A 37 -7.28 16.56 -23.45
N ASP A 38 -7.07 17.87 -23.37
CA ASP A 38 -6.36 18.66 -24.38
C ASP A 38 -4.87 18.74 -24.02
N PRO A 39 -3.92 18.62 -24.96
CA PRO A 39 -2.51 18.91 -24.73
C PRO A 39 -2.19 20.33 -24.24
N GLU A 40 -2.95 21.33 -24.67
CA GLU A 40 -2.74 22.73 -24.25
C GLU A 40 -3.34 23.02 -22.86
N ASN A 41 -4.32 22.22 -22.44
CA ASN A 41 -4.93 22.30 -21.11
C ASN A 41 -5.12 20.89 -20.50
N PRO A 42 -4.02 20.26 -20.04
CA PRO A 42 -4.02 18.87 -19.59
C PRO A 42 -4.83 18.70 -18.29
N ARG A 43 -5.63 17.64 -18.25
CA ARG A 43 -6.41 17.26 -17.04
C ARG A 43 -5.63 16.35 -16.11
N TRP A 44 -4.70 15.58 -16.67
CA TRP A 44 -3.98 14.52 -15.97
C TRP A 44 -2.51 14.88 -15.89
N PHE A 45 -1.94 14.66 -14.70
CA PHE A 45 -0.54 14.91 -14.40
C PHE A 45 0.07 13.65 -13.80
N MET A 46 1.35 13.45 -14.08
CA MET A 46 2.17 12.40 -13.49
C MET A 46 3.46 13.00 -12.91
N VAL A 47 4.13 12.20 -12.10
CA VAL A 47 5.41 12.52 -11.46
C VAL A 47 6.39 11.39 -11.74
N ASP A 48 7.68 11.71 -11.79
CA ASP A 48 8.71 10.69 -11.78
C ASP A 48 9.13 10.43 -10.33
N VAL A 49 9.16 9.16 -9.95
CA VAL A 49 9.61 8.72 -8.62
C VAL A 49 10.85 7.86 -8.75
N GLU A 50 11.78 8.03 -7.81
CA GLU A 50 12.92 7.16 -7.65
C GLU A 50 12.72 6.25 -6.45
N PHE A 51 13.06 4.99 -6.64
CA PHE A 51 13.11 4.02 -5.55
C PHE A 51 14.32 4.30 -4.65
N VAL A 52 14.11 4.45 -3.35
CA VAL A 52 15.19 4.69 -2.38
C VAL A 52 15.61 3.39 -1.72
N ARG A 53 14.69 2.72 -1.01
CA ARG A 53 14.96 1.46 -0.31
C ARG A 53 13.66 0.70 -0.02
N ARG A 54 13.79 -0.60 0.28
CA ARG A 54 12.70 -1.40 0.86
C ARG A 54 12.78 -1.36 2.39
N LEU A 55 11.61 -1.37 3.04
CA LEU A 55 11.52 -1.58 4.48
C LEU A 55 11.73 -3.08 4.79
N PRO A 56 12.47 -3.44 5.86
CA PRO A 56 12.71 -4.84 6.20
C PRO A 56 11.44 -5.59 6.59
N HIS A 57 10.47 -4.91 7.19
CA HIS A 57 9.17 -5.47 7.57
C HIS A 57 8.06 -4.85 6.71
N MET A 58 7.25 -5.69 6.07
CA MET A 58 6.07 -5.23 5.33
C MET A 58 5.01 -4.73 6.31
N VAL A 59 4.57 -3.48 6.18
CA VAL A 59 3.53 -2.88 7.02
C VAL A 59 2.15 -3.07 6.36
N PRO A 60 1.29 -4.00 6.84
CA PRO A 60 0.02 -4.30 6.20
C PRO A 60 -1.02 -3.22 6.53
N LEU A 61 -1.92 -2.91 5.59
CA LEU A 61 -3.02 -1.97 5.84
C LEU A 61 -3.88 -2.36 7.06
N ALA A 62 -4.12 -3.67 7.24
CA ALA A 62 -4.96 -4.15 8.32
C ALA A 62 -4.28 -4.05 9.70
N LEU A 63 -2.95 -4.01 9.76
CA LEU A 63 -2.22 -3.62 10.98
C LEU A 63 -2.51 -2.15 11.33
N LEU A 64 -2.42 -1.25 10.35
CA LEU A 64 -2.68 0.18 10.56
C LEU A 64 -4.13 0.42 11.00
N GLN A 65 -5.09 -0.34 10.45
CA GLN A 65 -6.48 -0.32 10.90
C GLN A 65 -6.63 -0.80 12.35
N HIS A 66 -5.95 -1.88 12.73
CA HIS A 66 -5.96 -2.42 14.10
C HIS A 66 -5.36 -1.43 15.12
N LEU A 67 -4.24 -0.80 14.77
CA LEU A 67 -3.61 0.24 15.61
C LEU A 67 -4.53 1.45 15.79
N ALA A 68 -5.32 1.79 14.76
CA ALA A 68 -6.24 2.93 14.80
C ALA A 68 -7.56 2.66 15.57
N SER A 69 -8.01 1.39 15.66
CA SER A 69 -9.34 1.03 16.20
C SER A 69 -9.46 1.04 17.73
N SER A 70 -8.36 1.35 18.45
CA SER A 70 -8.28 1.35 19.92
C SER A 70 -8.38 -0.04 20.59
N ASP A 71 -8.48 -1.12 19.83
CA ASP A 71 -8.61 -2.49 20.35
C ASP A 71 -7.25 -3.19 20.58
N VAL A 72 -6.20 -2.40 20.82
CA VAL A 72 -4.83 -2.93 20.97
C VAL A 72 -4.65 -3.43 22.39
N THR A 73 -4.35 -4.72 22.53
CA THR A 73 -4.06 -5.35 23.83
C THR A 73 -2.74 -4.86 24.42
N GLU A 74 -2.55 -5.02 25.74
CA GLU A 74 -1.32 -4.56 26.38
C GLU A 74 -0.07 -5.33 25.93
N SER A 75 -0.18 -6.61 25.56
CA SER A 75 0.92 -7.34 24.94
C SER A 75 1.31 -6.75 23.59
N GLN A 76 0.32 -6.44 22.75
CA GLN A 76 0.55 -5.78 21.47
C GLN A 76 1.19 -4.39 21.64
N ARG A 77 0.76 -3.61 22.65
CA ARG A 77 1.40 -2.33 22.96
C ARG A 77 2.88 -2.48 23.36
N LYS A 78 3.26 -3.58 24.00
CA LYS A 78 4.68 -3.88 24.32
C LYS A 78 5.49 -4.25 23.08
N ASP A 79 4.89 -4.99 22.15
CA ASP A 79 5.55 -5.36 20.89
C ASP A 79 5.90 -4.11 20.05
N VAL A 80 5.00 -3.11 20.03
CA VAL A 80 5.21 -1.82 19.35
C VAL A 80 5.53 -0.67 20.31
N HIS A 81 6.23 -0.94 21.41
CA HIS A 81 6.56 0.05 22.46
C HIS A 81 7.30 1.30 21.94
N TYR A 82 7.88 1.24 20.74
CA TYR A 82 8.56 2.34 20.08
C TYR A 82 7.60 3.35 19.42
N LEU A 83 6.29 3.11 19.45
CA LEU A 83 5.27 4.04 18.99
C LEU A 83 4.63 4.78 20.17
N ASP A 84 4.93 6.08 20.27
CA ASP A 84 4.22 7.00 21.14
C ASP A 84 2.73 7.17 20.79
N ASP A 85 1.94 7.68 21.73
CA ASP A 85 0.50 7.95 21.52
C ASP A 85 0.24 8.95 20.39
N LYS A 86 1.17 9.88 20.14
CA LYS A 86 1.09 10.81 19.00
C LYS A 86 1.12 10.08 17.66
N HIS A 87 1.93 9.03 17.54
CA HIS A 87 1.98 8.21 16.35
C HIS A 87 0.63 7.54 16.10
N ILE A 88 0.04 6.96 17.14
CA ILE A 88 -1.25 6.27 17.05
C ILE A 88 -2.38 7.23 16.68
N GLU A 89 -2.40 8.43 17.26
CA GLU A 89 -3.38 9.45 16.92
C GLU A 89 -3.22 9.94 15.48
N SER A 90 -1.98 10.20 15.03
CA SER A 90 -1.71 10.62 13.64
C SER A 90 -2.08 9.52 12.64
N LEU A 91 -1.78 8.25 12.95
CA LEU A 91 -2.22 7.09 12.16
C LEU A 91 -3.75 7.00 12.07
N ARG A 92 -4.48 7.25 13.16
CA ARG A 92 -5.95 7.26 13.13
C ARG A 92 -6.50 8.37 12.22
N GLY A 93 -5.84 9.53 12.20
CA GLY A 93 -6.22 10.68 11.37
C GLY A 93 -5.89 10.56 9.88
N MET A 94 -5.09 9.57 9.47
CA MET A 94 -4.56 9.54 8.10
C MET A 94 -5.64 9.35 7.03
N ALA A 95 -5.44 9.96 5.86
CA ALA A 95 -6.36 9.85 4.73
C ALA A 95 -6.53 8.38 4.26
N LEU A 96 -5.54 7.53 4.47
CA LEU A 96 -5.56 6.13 4.05
C LEU A 96 -6.64 5.32 4.77
N LEU A 97 -6.89 5.60 6.06
CA LEU A 97 -7.95 4.92 6.83
C LEU A 97 -9.32 5.58 6.63
N ASN A 98 -9.33 6.90 6.41
CA ASN A 98 -10.56 7.69 6.40
C ASN A 98 -11.13 7.95 4.99
N ARG A 99 -10.35 7.77 3.92
CA ARG A 99 -10.73 8.04 2.52
C ARG A 99 -10.33 6.89 1.60
N SER A 100 -11.16 5.86 1.56
CA SER A 100 -10.87 4.56 0.91
C SER A 100 -10.62 4.57 -0.61
N ARG A 101 -10.87 5.68 -1.31
CA ARG A 101 -10.77 5.76 -2.79
C ARG A 101 -9.77 6.79 -3.31
N LEU A 102 -9.01 7.44 -2.43
CA LEU A 102 -8.03 8.45 -2.83
C LEU A 102 -6.68 7.78 -3.12
N SER A 103 -6.17 7.86 -4.35
CA SER A 103 -4.96 7.11 -4.74
C SER A 103 -3.62 7.78 -4.44
N VAL A 104 -3.63 9.09 -4.30
CA VAL A 104 -2.48 9.91 -3.92
C VAL A 104 -2.94 10.72 -2.73
N GLN A 105 -2.25 10.57 -1.61
CA GLN A 105 -2.73 11.04 -0.32
C GLN A 105 -1.63 11.82 0.38
N PRO A 106 -1.95 12.94 1.04
CA PRO A 106 -1.01 13.55 1.96
C PRO A 106 -0.84 12.65 3.19
N VAL A 107 0.37 12.61 3.71
CA VAL A 107 0.71 11.90 4.94
C VAL A 107 1.33 12.90 5.90
N ASP A 108 0.82 12.92 7.13
CA ASP A 108 1.38 13.74 8.20
C ASP A 108 2.79 13.24 8.59
N ALA A 109 3.67 14.14 9.01
CA ALA A 109 5.06 13.77 9.32
C ALA A 109 5.15 12.72 10.45
N ILE A 110 4.27 12.80 11.44
CA ILE A 110 4.23 11.85 12.56
C ILE A 110 3.70 10.49 12.09
N ALA A 111 2.70 10.48 11.20
CA ALA A 111 2.22 9.23 10.60
C ALA A 111 3.30 8.57 9.71
N TYR A 112 4.05 9.37 8.96
CA TYR A 112 5.17 8.87 8.15
C TYR A 112 6.25 8.24 9.04
N GLU A 113 6.69 8.93 10.09
CA GLU A 113 7.64 8.41 11.08
C GLU A 113 7.18 7.08 11.69
N ALA A 114 5.89 7.00 12.08
CA ALA A 114 5.31 5.78 12.63
C ALA A 114 5.39 4.59 11.65
N ILE A 115 5.10 4.82 10.36
CA ILE A 115 5.18 3.78 9.32
C ILE A 115 6.63 3.35 9.10
N CYS A 116 7.58 4.29 9.07
CA CYS A 116 9.00 3.96 8.98
C CYS A 116 9.46 3.12 10.18
N LEU A 117 9.09 3.50 11.40
CA LEU A 117 9.43 2.75 12.62
C LEU A 117 8.85 1.34 12.60
N LEU A 118 7.58 1.17 12.21
CA LEU A 118 6.94 -0.14 12.03
C LEU A 118 7.70 -0.97 11.00
N GLY A 119 8.04 -0.38 9.86
CA GLY A 119 8.76 -1.05 8.78
C GLY A 119 10.19 -1.44 9.13
N GLU A 120 10.85 -0.69 10.03
CA GLU A 120 12.22 -0.93 10.45
C GLU A 120 12.34 -1.90 11.63
N ARG A 121 11.40 -1.86 12.57
CA ARG A 121 11.50 -2.60 13.84
C ARG A 121 10.63 -3.85 13.90
N GLY A 122 9.55 -3.94 13.12
CA GLY A 122 8.64 -5.07 13.16
C GLY A 122 7.95 -5.26 14.53
N GLY A 123 7.65 -6.50 14.91
CA GLY A 123 7.02 -6.84 16.20
C GLY A 123 5.55 -7.26 16.08
N PHE A 124 4.98 -7.21 14.89
CA PHE A 124 3.57 -7.54 14.61
C PHE A 124 3.40 -8.81 13.76
N GLU A 125 4.46 -9.58 13.55
CA GLU A 125 4.48 -10.80 12.75
C GLU A 125 3.61 -11.91 13.33
N GLN A 126 3.37 -11.90 14.64
CA GLN A 126 2.54 -12.89 15.33
C GLN A 126 1.12 -12.39 15.60
N TRP A 127 0.79 -11.15 15.21
CA TRP A 127 -0.51 -10.57 15.49
C TRP A 127 -1.61 -11.24 14.65
N PRO A 128 -2.82 -11.39 15.21
CA PRO A 128 -3.94 -11.97 14.49
C PRO A 128 -4.35 -11.05 13.35
N GLY A 129 -4.28 -11.55 12.11
CA GLY A 129 -4.55 -10.74 10.94
C GLY A 129 -4.48 -11.51 9.64
N LYS A 130 -5.33 -11.14 8.66
CA LYS A 130 -5.36 -11.76 7.31
C LYS A 130 -4.12 -11.45 6.44
N TRP A 131 -3.02 -11.02 7.05
CA TRP A 131 -1.72 -10.79 6.41
C TRP A 131 -0.65 -11.80 6.84
N ASN A 132 -0.89 -12.54 7.93
CA ASN A 132 -0.06 -13.64 8.41
C ASN A 132 -0.76 -14.97 8.07
N SER A 133 -0.98 -15.24 6.78
CA SER A 133 -1.34 -16.60 6.39
C SER A 133 -0.06 -17.44 6.45
N PRO A 134 0.03 -18.51 7.26
CA PRO A 134 1.13 -19.45 7.12
C PRO A 134 1.09 -19.96 5.68
N SER A 135 2.18 -19.77 4.94
CA SER A 135 2.38 -20.52 3.71
C SER A 135 2.23 -22.01 4.08
N PRO A 136 1.45 -22.81 3.33
CA PRO A 136 1.46 -24.24 3.56
C PRO A 136 2.91 -24.69 3.47
N SER A 137 3.43 -25.30 4.52
CA SER A 137 4.73 -25.95 4.50
C SER A 137 4.73 -26.90 3.31
N ILE A 138 5.53 -26.60 2.29
CA ILE A 138 5.79 -27.53 1.19
C ILE A 138 6.57 -28.68 1.82
N SER A 139 5.85 -29.73 2.23
CA SER A 139 6.43 -31.06 2.30
C SER A 139 6.68 -31.48 0.85
N ASP A 140 7.94 -31.66 0.49
CA ASP A 140 8.36 -32.24 -0.77
C ASP A 140 7.66 -33.59 -0.98
N GLU A 141 6.59 -33.62 -1.76
CA GLU A 141 6.16 -34.77 -2.57
C GLU A 141 5.04 -34.38 -3.54
N GLY A 142 5.34 -34.46 -4.85
CA GLY A 142 4.34 -34.64 -5.90
C GLY A 142 3.60 -33.39 -6.40
N ALA A 143 4.20 -32.70 -7.37
CA ALA A 143 3.53 -31.67 -8.16
C ALA A 143 2.27 -32.21 -8.88
N GLN A 144 1.10 -31.63 -8.56
CA GLN A 144 -0.06 -31.55 -9.45
C GLN A 144 -0.62 -30.13 -9.41
N VAL A 145 -0.51 -29.42 -10.53
CA VAL A 145 -0.98 -28.04 -10.70
C VAL A 145 -2.50 -28.01 -10.76
N VAL A 146 -3.16 -27.73 -9.64
CA VAL A 146 -4.59 -27.41 -9.62
C VAL A 146 -4.76 -25.97 -10.09
N LYS A 147 -5.25 -25.80 -11.33
CA LYS A 147 -5.55 -24.48 -11.91
C LYS A 147 -6.66 -23.80 -11.11
N SER A 148 -6.49 -22.50 -10.83
CA SER A 148 -7.49 -21.73 -10.07
C SER A 148 -8.83 -21.64 -10.84
N PRO A 149 -9.98 -21.61 -10.14
CA PRO A 149 -11.31 -21.49 -10.76
C PRO A 149 -11.50 -20.26 -11.68
N ARG A 150 -10.67 -19.22 -11.51
CA ARG A 150 -10.71 -18.02 -12.37
C ARG A 150 -10.20 -18.28 -13.79
N GLU A 151 -9.33 -19.28 -13.98
CA GLU A 151 -8.75 -19.62 -15.28
C GLU A 151 -9.76 -20.37 -16.18
N GLN A 152 -10.64 -21.17 -15.59
CA GLN A 152 -11.61 -21.99 -16.34
C GLN A 152 -12.75 -21.17 -16.94
N LYS A 153 -13.09 -20.02 -16.34
CA LYS A 153 -14.21 -19.19 -16.78
C LYS A 153 -13.90 -18.32 -18.00
N ARG A 154 -12.62 -18.08 -18.33
CA ARG A 154 -12.20 -17.30 -19.52
C ARG A 154 -12.14 -18.12 -20.81
N ARG A 155 -12.32 -19.45 -20.76
CA ARG A 155 -12.27 -20.34 -21.92
C ARG A 155 -13.63 -20.81 -22.44
N ARG A 156 -14.74 -20.35 -21.85
CA ARG A 156 -16.10 -20.72 -22.26
C ARG A 156 -17.02 -19.50 -22.29
N LYS A 157 -16.78 -18.59 -23.23
CA LYS A 157 -17.75 -17.84 -24.06
C LYS A 157 -17.08 -16.64 -24.70
#